data_AF-A0A816T4B4-F1
#
_entry.id   AF-A0A816T4B4-F1
#
_cell.length_a   1.000
_cell.length_b   1.000
_cell.length_c   1.000
_cell.angle_alpha   90.00
_cell.angle_beta   90.00
_cell.angle_gamma   90.00
#
_symmetry.space_group_name_H-M   'P 1'
#
loop_
_entity.id
_entity.type
_entity.pdbx_description
1 polymer ?
#
loop_
_entity_poly.entity_id
_entity_poly.type
_entity_poly.pdbx_seq_one_letter_code
_entity_poly.pdbx_strand_id
1 'polypeptide(L)'
;MPTEFQTIKFRPQKQTNDISLTIKLSGTNFNEITENNSNINEKYNSFSQTLLASYNQTHPIKEKTVTAKRLKNGWLSKELLVLVNRKHTLFHAAKNGTIPECIYKNYRNQLDKIINKEKRKYYEGKFKECKGDPKTHWKIIKQAINETPKERETINKLRINDIEYTDKKDIANKLNKYFADVGKNLANQMPPSPISYRNYLGTPLPNQFYFSPITSSDVESGINSLKNKNCDVENIPNRIYKLCAHIIAPPLANLFNQSINEGSYPDVLKIAKLTPIYKASGDQALPSNYRPISILPTVGKIFEKVIYKQLTNYLNVNNILSPTQFGFREGHSTGDAVTSFLEKIYKNLNEKKTTIAVFIDLSKAFDTVPHDILSSKLSHYGIRDSALKWFKSYLSDRGHYIKIENCSSEINKVAFGVPQGSILGPILFLIYINDFSKCHDAISFNYADDKAIIKSGTNTETLYEATNSELNKIYNWLLASKLSLNAAKSVYM
;
A
#
# COMPACT_ATOMS: atom_id res chain seq x y z
N MET A 1 -7.94 2.07 41.74
CA MET A 1 -8.27 2.49 40.36
C MET A 1 -9.20 1.44 39.76
N PRO A 2 -10.32 1.84 39.13
CA PRO A 2 -11.19 0.89 38.43
C PRO A 2 -10.36 0.15 37.40
N THR A 3 -10.50 -1.18 37.36
CA THR A 3 -9.80 -1.98 36.35
C THR A 3 -10.55 -1.81 35.05
N GLU A 4 -10.09 -0.95 34.15
CA GLU A 4 -10.69 -0.82 32.83
C GLU A 4 -10.57 -2.16 32.08
N PHE A 5 -11.73 -2.71 31.73
CA PHE A 5 -11.86 -3.91 30.94
C PHE A 5 -12.14 -3.52 29.49
N GLN A 6 -11.47 -4.16 28.55
CA GLN A 6 -11.72 -4.02 27.12
C GLN A 6 -12.08 -5.37 26.53
N THR A 7 -13.17 -5.43 25.78
CA THR A 7 -13.55 -6.61 24.99
C THR A 7 -12.76 -6.61 23.69
N ILE A 8 -12.02 -7.69 23.45
CA ILE A 8 -11.27 -7.88 22.20
C ILE A 8 -11.88 -9.01 21.38
N LYS A 9 -11.96 -8.80 20.07
CA LYS A 9 -12.27 -9.84 19.08
C LYS A 9 -10.97 -10.45 18.58
N PHE A 10 -10.90 -11.78 18.51
CA PHE A 10 -9.74 -12.50 17.99
C PHE A 10 -10.14 -13.84 17.35
N ARG A 11 -9.29 -14.37 16.47
CA ARG A 11 -9.42 -15.74 15.95
C ARG A 11 -8.37 -16.64 16.60
N PRO A 12 -8.75 -17.81 17.16
CA PRO A 12 -7.79 -18.77 17.69
C PRO A 12 -6.85 -19.29 16.58
N GLN A 13 -5.54 -19.16 16.78
CA GLN A 13 -4.52 -19.71 15.88
C GLN A 13 -4.10 -21.09 16.40
N LYS A 14 -4.95 -22.09 16.17
CA LYS A 14 -4.64 -23.49 16.52
C LYS A 14 -4.32 -24.28 15.25
N GLN A 15 -3.27 -25.11 15.30
CA GLN A 15 -2.90 -25.99 14.19
C GLN A 15 -4.04 -26.93 13.78
N THR A 16 -4.89 -27.34 14.74
CA THR A 16 -6.11 -28.11 14.45
C THR A 16 -7.05 -27.39 13.50
N ASN A 17 -7.21 -26.07 13.65
CA ASN A 17 -8.09 -25.26 12.80
C ASN A 17 -7.51 -25.12 11.39
N ASP A 18 -6.18 -24.96 11.29
CA ASP A 18 -5.46 -24.91 10.03
C ASP A 18 -5.66 -26.24 9.26
N ILE A 19 -5.52 -27.40 9.92
CA ILE A 19 -5.75 -28.72 9.32
C ILE A 19 -7.22 -28.87 8.88
N SER A 20 -8.18 -28.53 9.74
CA SER A 20 -9.61 -28.59 9.40
C SER A 20 -9.97 -27.72 8.20
N LEU A 21 -9.34 -26.55 8.05
CA LEU A 21 -9.52 -25.70 6.88
C LEU A 21 -9.00 -26.36 5.61
N THR A 22 -7.79 -26.93 5.64
CA THR A 22 -7.22 -27.63 4.50
C THR A 22 -8.11 -28.79 4.06
N ILE A 23 -8.55 -29.65 5.00
CA ILE A 23 -9.45 -30.78 4.71
C ILE A 23 -10.75 -30.28 4.07
N LYS A 24 -11.36 -29.24 4.64
CA LYS A 24 -12.62 -28.69 4.12
C LYS A 24 -12.47 -28.13 2.70
N LEU A 25 -11.40 -27.37 2.45
CA LEU A 25 -11.15 -26.81 1.13
C LEU A 25 -10.81 -27.92 0.11
N SER A 26 -10.07 -28.95 0.49
CA SER A 26 -9.79 -30.11 -0.36
C SER A 26 -11.06 -30.88 -0.74
N GLY A 27 -12.04 -30.96 0.16
CA GLY A 27 -13.34 -31.56 -0.11
C GLY A 27 -14.34 -30.65 -0.85
N THR A 28 -13.96 -29.40 -1.14
CA THR A 28 -14.82 -28.45 -1.86
C THR A 28 -14.62 -28.60 -3.37
N ASN A 29 -15.70 -28.82 -4.12
CA ASN A 29 -15.64 -28.89 -5.57
C ASN A 29 -15.58 -27.49 -6.21
N PHE A 30 -14.37 -26.94 -6.36
CA PHE A 30 -14.20 -25.63 -6.99
C PHE A 30 -14.51 -25.64 -8.50
N ASN A 31 -14.56 -26.80 -9.16
CA ASN A 31 -14.85 -26.87 -10.59
C ASN A 31 -16.30 -26.43 -10.88
N GLU A 32 -17.25 -26.73 -9.99
CA GLU A 32 -18.64 -26.24 -10.07
C GLU A 32 -18.71 -24.70 -10.07
N ILE A 33 -17.76 -24.04 -9.43
CA ILE A 33 -17.66 -22.57 -9.40
C ILE A 33 -17.02 -22.05 -10.68
N THR A 34 -15.99 -22.72 -11.21
CA THR A 34 -15.22 -22.21 -12.36
C THR A 34 -15.81 -22.56 -13.71
N GLU A 35 -16.52 -23.67 -13.84
CA GLU A 35 -17.00 -24.24 -15.11
C GLU A 35 -18.47 -23.96 -15.40
N ASN A 36 -19.20 -23.34 -14.47
CA ASN A 36 -20.58 -22.96 -14.72
C ASN A 36 -20.68 -21.83 -15.79
N ASN A 37 -21.89 -21.63 -16.32
CA ASN A 37 -22.18 -20.62 -17.35
C ASN A 37 -22.39 -19.20 -16.78
N SER A 38 -22.10 -18.97 -15.50
CA SER A 38 -22.23 -17.63 -14.90
C SER A 38 -21.14 -16.68 -15.42
N ASN A 39 -21.38 -15.37 -15.29
CA ASN A 39 -20.36 -14.39 -15.64
C ASN A 39 -19.20 -14.41 -14.65
N ILE A 40 -18.05 -13.85 -15.04
CA ILE A 40 -16.85 -13.86 -14.22
C ILE A 40 -17.06 -13.23 -12.83
N ASN A 41 -17.90 -12.20 -12.71
CA ASN A 41 -18.19 -11.56 -11.42
C ASN A 41 -18.88 -12.51 -10.43
N GLU A 42 -19.87 -13.27 -10.89
CA GLU A 42 -20.59 -14.28 -10.10
C GLU A 42 -19.66 -15.41 -9.66
N LYS A 43 -18.79 -15.89 -10.56
CA LYS A 43 -17.78 -16.91 -10.23
C LYS A 43 -16.83 -16.44 -9.13
N TYR A 44 -16.29 -15.22 -9.24
CA TYR A 44 -15.39 -14.67 -8.23
C TYR A 44 -16.08 -14.41 -6.89
N ASN A 45 -17.34 -13.95 -6.91
CA ASN A 45 -18.14 -13.78 -5.69
C ASN A 45 -18.34 -15.13 -4.99
N SER A 46 -18.74 -16.15 -5.75
CA SER A 46 -18.97 -17.51 -5.24
C SER A 46 -17.68 -18.11 -4.66
N PHE A 47 -16.55 -17.98 -5.36
CA PHE A 47 -15.25 -18.40 -4.85
C PHE A 47 -14.89 -17.69 -3.53
N SER A 48 -15.04 -16.37 -3.50
CA SER A 48 -14.68 -15.55 -2.33
C SER A 48 -15.57 -15.86 -1.12
N GLN A 49 -16.86 -16.08 -1.34
CA GLN A 49 -17.82 -16.47 -0.30
C GLN A 49 -17.52 -17.88 0.23
N THR A 50 -17.27 -18.85 -0.64
CA THR A 50 -16.93 -20.23 -0.25
C THR A 50 -15.66 -20.29 0.59
N LEU A 51 -14.62 -19.55 0.19
CA LEU A 51 -13.37 -19.46 0.94
C LEU A 51 -13.58 -18.79 2.31
N LEU A 52 -14.31 -17.67 2.34
CA LEU A 52 -14.60 -16.94 3.58
C LEU A 52 -15.50 -17.74 4.54
N ALA A 53 -16.52 -18.43 4.03
CA ALA A 53 -17.39 -19.30 4.82
C ALA A 53 -16.62 -20.47 5.43
N SER A 54 -15.75 -21.12 4.64
CA SER A 54 -14.86 -22.18 5.12
C SER A 54 -13.89 -21.68 6.18
N TYR A 55 -13.34 -20.48 6.01
CA TYR A 55 -12.51 -19.84 7.03
C TYR A 55 -13.29 -19.50 8.31
N ASN A 56 -14.49 -18.93 8.19
CA ASN A 56 -15.32 -18.56 9.32
C ASN A 56 -15.76 -19.76 10.17
N GLN A 57 -16.06 -20.89 9.53
CA GLN A 57 -16.44 -22.10 10.25
C GLN A 57 -15.26 -22.73 11.02
N THR A 58 -14.07 -22.72 10.43
CA THR A 58 -12.88 -23.36 11.02
C THR A 58 -12.13 -22.45 12.00
N HIS A 59 -12.23 -21.12 11.80
CA HIS A 59 -11.58 -20.11 12.61
C HIS A 59 -12.59 -19.11 13.18
N PRO A 60 -13.55 -19.53 14.02
CA PRO A 60 -14.59 -18.64 14.50
C PRO A 60 -14.02 -17.45 15.29
N ILE A 61 -14.62 -16.28 15.09
CA ILE A 61 -14.31 -15.09 15.88
C ILE A 61 -14.77 -15.35 17.31
N LYS A 62 -13.86 -15.14 18.26
CA LYS A 62 -14.12 -15.23 19.69
C LYS A 62 -13.91 -13.88 20.34
N GLU A 63 -14.71 -13.62 21.36
CA GLU A 63 -14.59 -12.44 22.19
C GLU A 63 -13.97 -12.80 23.54
N LYS A 64 -13.14 -11.91 24.06
CA LYS A 64 -12.60 -12.04 25.40
C LYS A 64 -12.46 -10.68 26.05
N THR A 65 -12.95 -10.57 27.28
CA THR A 65 -12.74 -9.40 28.12
C THR A 65 -11.36 -9.47 28.76
N VAL A 66 -10.54 -8.46 28.53
CA VAL A 66 -9.17 -8.38 29.02
C VAL A 66 -8.95 -7.04 29.73
N THR A 67 -8.26 -7.07 30.86
CA THR A 67 -7.86 -5.83 31.57
C THR A 67 -6.86 -5.02 30.74
N ALA A 68 -7.01 -3.70 30.69
CA ALA A 68 -6.12 -2.80 29.94
C ALA A 68 -4.62 -3.00 30.26
N LYS A 69 -4.29 -3.31 31.53
CA LYS A 69 -2.92 -3.60 31.99
C LYS A 69 -2.29 -4.83 31.31
N ARG A 70 -3.10 -5.83 30.98
CA ARG A 70 -2.68 -7.07 30.30
C ARG A 70 -2.53 -6.88 28.80
N LEU A 71 -3.31 -5.99 28.19
CA LEU A 71 -3.12 -5.60 26.79
C LEU A 71 -1.79 -4.85 26.60
N LYS A 72 -1.40 -4.01 27.56
CA LYS A 72 -0.10 -3.30 27.53
C LYS A 72 1.10 -4.21 27.79
N ASN A 73 0.93 -5.28 28.57
CA ASN A 73 2.03 -6.16 29.01
C ASN A 73 1.82 -7.62 28.58
N GLY A 74 2.21 -7.96 27.34
CA GLY A 74 2.03 -9.31 26.79
C GLY A 74 2.80 -10.43 27.53
N TRP A 75 3.81 -10.09 28.33
CA TRP A 75 4.57 -11.02 29.19
C TRP A 75 3.85 -11.34 30.52
N LEU A 76 2.72 -10.69 30.82
CA LEU A 76 2.00 -10.84 32.09
C LEU A 76 1.03 -12.04 32.04
N SER A 77 1.49 -13.20 32.52
CA SER A 77 0.68 -14.42 32.61
C SER A 77 -0.36 -14.37 33.76
N LYS A 78 -1.35 -15.27 33.74
CA LYS A 78 -2.32 -15.40 34.84
C LYS A 78 -1.63 -15.81 36.15
N GLU A 79 -0.68 -16.73 36.07
CA GLU A 79 0.12 -17.16 37.23
C GLU A 79 0.93 -16.00 37.81
N LEU A 80 1.55 -15.19 36.93
CA LEU A 80 2.32 -14.02 37.36
C LEU A 80 1.45 -12.98 38.07
N LEU A 81 0.20 -12.80 37.61
CA LEU A 81 -0.78 -11.93 38.26
C LEU A 81 -1.15 -12.40 39.67
N VAL A 82 -1.30 -13.71 39.89
CA VAL A 82 -1.54 -14.27 41.23
C VAL A 82 -0.36 -13.92 42.16
N LEU A 83 0.87 -14.06 41.68
CA LEU A 83 2.07 -13.71 42.46
C LEU A 83 2.14 -12.20 42.74
N VAL A 84 1.81 -11.36 41.76
CA VAL A 84 1.74 -9.89 41.94
C VAL A 84 0.67 -9.50 42.96
N ASN A 85 -0.51 -10.13 42.93
CA ASN A 85 -1.57 -9.88 43.89
C ASN A 85 -1.14 -10.33 45.30
N ARG A 86 -0.49 -11.50 45.43
CA ARG A 86 0.09 -11.96 46.70
C ARG A 86 1.12 -10.99 47.25
N LYS A 87 1.96 -10.38 46.38
CA LYS A 87 2.88 -9.30 46.78
C LYS A 87 2.13 -8.09 47.35
N HIS A 88 1.01 -7.68 46.75
CA HIS A 88 0.19 -6.59 47.27
C HIS A 88 -0.43 -6.93 48.63
N THR A 89 -0.95 -8.14 48.81
CA THR A 89 -1.47 -8.61 50.10
C THR A 89 -0.40 -8.57 51.19
N LEU A 90 0.80 -9.10 50.89
CA LEU A 90 1.94 -9.09 51.81
C LEU A 90 2.43 -7.66 52.12
N PHE A 91 2.38 -6.74 51.16
CA PHE A 91 2.70 -5.33 51.40
C PHE A 91 1.74 -4.70 52.42
N HIS A 92 0.43 -4.92 52.27
CA HIS A 92 -0.56 -4.39 53.21
C HIS A 92 -0.44 -5.05 54.60
N ALA A 93 -0.21 -6.35 54.67
CA ALA A 93 0.02 -7.06 55.93
C ALA A 93 1.29 -6.55 56.64
N ALA A 94 2.37 -6.27 55.89
CA ALA A 94 3.59 -5.71 56.47
C ALA A 94 3.39 -4.26 56.94
N LYS A 95 2.66 -3.46 56.16
CA LYS A 95 2.33 -2.07 56.51
C LYS A 95 1.45 -1.96 57.76
N ASN A 96 0.55 -2.92 57.95
CA ASN A 96 -0.34 -3.00 59.11
C ASN A 96 0.31 -3.71 60.32
N GLY A 97 1.60 -4.07 60.25
CA GLY A 97 2.33 -4.73 61.32
C GLY A 97 1.98 -6.21 61.55
N THR A 98 1.12 -6.79 60.70
CA THR A 98 0.67 -8.20 60.81
C THR A 98 1.77 -9.20 60.48
N ILE A 99 2.75 -8.82 59.65
CA ILE A 99 3.92 -9.63 59.32
C ILE A 99 5.20 -8.78 59.36
N PRO A 100 6.36 -9.38 59.66
CA PRO A 100 7.65 -8.70 59.53
C PRO A 100 7.92 -8.21 58.10
N GLU A 101 8.46 -7.00 57.97
CA GLU A 101 8.75 -6.37 56.68
C GLU A 101 9.74 -7.19 55.82
N CYS A 102 10.62 -7.97 56.46
CA CYS A 102 11.58 -8.84 55.79
C CYS A 102 10.91 -9.92 54.92
N ILE A 103 9.73 -10.42 55.31
CA ILE A 103 8.97 -11.42 54.56
C ILE A 103 8.46 -10.82 53.24
N TYR A 104 7.92 -9.59 53.30
CA TYR A 104 7.52 -8.84 52.11
C TYR A 104 8.73 -8.56 51.20
N LYS A 105 9.85 -8.08 51.75
CA LYS A 105 11.07 -7.77 50.98
C LYS A 105 11.62 -9.00 50.26
N ASN A 106 11.68 -10.16 50.93
CA ASN A 106 12.14 -11.41 50.32
C ASN A 106 11.20 -11.85 49.18
N TYR A 107 9.88 -11.85 49.43
CA TYR A 107 8.89 -12.20 48.42
C TYR A 107 8.94 -11.26 47.20
N ARG A 108 9.08 -9.96 47.42
CA ARG A 108 9.26 -8.96 46.35
C ARG A 108 10.48 -9.28 45.49
N ASN A 109 11.62 -9.54 46.11
CA ASN A 109 12.86 -9.82 45.38
C ASN A 109 12.78 -11.14 44.58
N GLN A 110 12.12 -12.17 45.12
CA GLN A 110 11.85 -13.41 44.39
C GLN A 110 10.92 -13.17 43.20
N LEU A 111 9.85 -12.40 43.40
CA LEU A 111 8.92 -12.04 42.34
C LEU A 111 9.61 -11.22 41.23
N ASP A 112 10.48 -10.28 41.58
CA ASP A 112 11.23 -9.48 40.60
C ASP A 112 12.14 -10.36 39.72
N LYS A 113 12.79 -11.39 40.30
CA LYS A 113 13.56 -12.38 39.54
C LYS A 113 12.68 -13.15 38.55
N ILE A 114 11.49 -13.59 38.98
CA ILE A 114 10.54 -14.31 38.13
C ILE A 114 10.04 -13.40 37.00
N ILE A 115 9.66 -12.15 37.31
CA ILE A 115 9.22 -11.16 36.33
C ILE A 115 10.30 -10.93 35.26
N ASN A 116 11.56 -10.74 35.67
CA ASN A 116 12.65 -10.53 34.73
C ASN A 116 12.91 -11.75 33.85
N LYS A 117 12.83 -12.96 34.41
CA LYS A 117 12.96 -14.22 33.65
C LYS A 117 11.86 -14.35 32.59
N GLU A 118 10.61 -14.09 32.96
CA GLU A 118 9.47 -14.20 32.04
C GLU A 118 9.46 -13.09 30.97
N LYS A 119 9.83 -11.84 31.33
CA LYS A 119 10.06 -10.77 30.35
C LYS A 119 11.15 -11.15 29.33
N ARG A 120 12.27 -11.69 29.81
CA ARG A 120 13.39 -12.10 28.94
C ARG A 120 12.97 -13.19 27.97
N LYS A 121 12.33 -14.26 28.45
CA LYS A 121 11.80 -15.33 27.58
C LYS A 121 10.83 -14.80 26.52
N TYR A 122 9.92 -13.90 26.91
CA TYR A 122 8.96 -13.31 26.00
C TYR A 122 9.63 -12.53 24.86
N TYR A 123 10.56 -11.64 25.19
CA TYR A 123 11.26 -10.84 24.18
C TYR A 123 12.23 -11.69 23.35
N GLU A 124 12.93 -12.66 23.94
CA GLU A 124 13.76 -13.62 23.20
C GLU A 124 12.93 -14.42 22.18
N GLY A 125 11.72 -14.87 22.54
CA GLY A 125 10.79 -15.51 21.61
C GLY A 125 10.40 -14.59 20.45
N LYS A 126 9.99 -13.35 20.77
CA LYS A 126 9.66 -12.35 19.75
C LYS A 126 10.83 -12.02 18.81
N PHE A 127 12.05 -11.91 19.34
CA PHE A 127 13.23 -11.63 18.51
C PHE A 127 13.56 -12.82 17.60
N LYS A 128 13.37 -14.06 18.06
CA LYS A 128 13.51 -15.26 17.22
C LYS A 128 12.48 -15.27 16.08
N GLU A 129 11.24 -14.90 16.35
CA GLU A 129 10.17 -14.81 15.35
C GLU A 129 10.40 -13.70 14.30
N CYS A 130 11.18 -12.66 14.64
CA CYS A 130 11.41 -11.49 13.78
C CYS A 130 12.72 -11.54 12.98
N LYS A 131 13.35 -12.72 12.87
CA LYS A 131 14.60 -12.88 12.13
C LYS A 131 14.39 -12.51 10.66
N GLY A 132 15.08 -11.49 10.17
CA GLY A 132 14.96 -10.99 8.79
C GLY A 132 14.01 -9.80 8.57
N ASP A 133 13.42 -9.22 9.62
CA ASP A 133 12.63 -7.98 9.53
C ASP A 133 13.18 -6.89 10.47
N PRO A 134 14.14 -6.06 9.99
CA PRO A 134 14.76 -5.00 10.79
C PRO A 134 13.74 -4.00 11.36
N LYS A 135 12.63 -3.75 10.66
CA LYS A 135 11.61 -2.80 11.10
C LYS A 135 10.82 -3.34 12.28
N THR A 136 10.43 -4.62 12.24
CA THR A 136 9.75 -5.28 13.36
C THR A 136 10.71 -5.46 14.53
N HIS A 137 11.98 -5.76 14.27
CA HIS A 137 13.04 -5.82 15.28
C HIS A 137 13.17 -4.48 16.04
N TRP A 138 13.27 -3.36 15.30
CA TRP A 138 13.34 -2.02 15.89
C TRP A 138 12.08 -1.66 16.67
N LYS A 139 10.90 -2.07 16.20
CA LYS A 139 9.64 -1.87 16.93
C LYS A 139 9.61 -2.61 18.27
N ILE A 140 10.15 -3.84 18.32
CA ILE A 140 10.23 -4.62 19.57
C ILE A 140 11.23 -3.98 20.53
N ILE A 141 12.37 -3.47 20.03
CA ILE A 141 13.32 -2.72 20.84
C ILE A 141 12.64 -1.50 21.47
N LYS A 142 11.93 -0.68 20.67
CA LYS A 142 11.16 0.47 21.17
C LYS A 142 10.15 0.08 22.24
N GLN A 143 9.43 -1.02 22.02
CA GLN A 143 8.50 -1.56 23.01
C GLN A 143 9.20 -2.00 24.31
N ALA A 144 10.39 -2.59 24.21
CA ALA A 144 11.17 -3.05 25.36
C ALA A 144 11.74 -1.90 26.20
N ILE A 145 12.13 -0.79 25.56
CA ILE A 145 12.65 0.42 26.23
C ILE A 145 11.54 1.35 26.76
N ASN A 146 10.27 0.90 26.77
CA ASN A 146 9.09 1.71 27.13
C ASN A 146 8.94 3.01 26.31
N GLU A 147 9.58 3.13 25.15
CA GLU A 147 9.13 4.07 24.13
C GLU A 147 7.78 3.54 23.64
N THR A 148 6.70 4.09 24.18
CA THR A 148 5.36 3.79 23.68
C THR A 148 5.38 4.03 22.17
N PRO A 149 5.16 2.99 21.34
CA PRO A 149 5.00 3.24 19.92
C PRO A 149 3.85 4.22 19.81
N LYS A 150 4.07 5.39 19.19
CA LYS A 150 2.99 6.34 18.89
C LYS A 150 1.85 5.52 18.30
N GLU A 151 0.74 5.39 19.04
CA GLU A 151 -0.44 4.75 18.50
C GLU A 151 -0.80 5.52 17.22
N ARG A 152 -1.34 4.82 16.22
CA ARG A 152 -1.85 5.53 15.04
C ARG A 152 -2.94 6.44 15.56
N GLU A 153 -2.67 7.75 15.62
CA GLU A 153 -3.64 8.75 16.03
C GLU A 153 -4.88 8.56 15.17
N THR A 154 -5.98 8.17 15.81
CA THR A 154 -7.27 8.11 15.17
C THR A 154 -7.65 9.53 14.79
N ILE A 155 -8.19 9.69 13.58
CA ILE A 155 -8.62 10.99 13.10
C ILE A 155 -9.82 11.41 13.95
N ASN A 156 -9.62 12.41 14.81
CA ASN A 156 -10.61 12.86 15.78
C ASN A 156 -11.41 14.07 15.30
N LYS A 157 -10.83 14.86 14.39
CA LYS A 157 -11.46 16.02 13.79
C LYS A 157 -11.07 16.14 12.34
N LEU A 158 -11.97 16.67 11.53
CA LEU A 158 -11.73 17.01 10.14
C LEU A 158 -12.38 18.35 9.83
N ARG A 159 -11.65 19.26 9.17
CA ARG A 159 -12.15 20.57 8.74
C ARG A 159 -12.24 20.61 7.23
N ILE A 160 -13.42 20.93 6.71
CA ILE A 160 -13.67 21.14 5.29
C ILE A 160 -14.54 22.38 5.14
N ASN A 161 -14.06 23.37 4.37
CA ASN A 161 -14.75 24.65 4.13
C ASN A 161 -15.19 25.31 5.46
N ASP A 162 -14.27 25.41 6.41
CA ASP A 162 -14.46 25.98 7.76
C ASP A 162 -15.49 25.28 8.67
N ILE A 163 -16.07 24.16 8.21
CA ILE A 163 -16.93 23.30 9.03
C ILE A 163 -16.08 22.19 9.66
N GLU A 164 -16.18 22.03 10.98
CA GLU A 164 -15.48 20.99 11.74
C GLU A 164 -16.40 19.78 11.98
N TYR A 165 -15.91 18.60 11.64
CA TYR A 165 -16.58 17.31 11.81
C TYR A 165 -15.83 16.49 12.86
N THR A 166 -16.54 15.98 13.86
CA THR A 166 -16.00 15.16 14.96
C THR A 166 -16.58 13.75 14.99
N ASP A 167 -17.76 13.55 14.40
CA ASP A 167 -18.37 12.23 14.26
C ASP A 167 -17.55 11.32 13.32
N LYS A 168 -17.30 10.07 13.74
CA LYS A 168 -16.42 9.15 13.01
C LYS A 168 -16.99 8.74 11.65
N LYS A 169 -18.31 8.59 11.53
CA LYS A 169 -18.96 8.22 10.27
C LYS A 169 -18.92 9.40 9.30
N ASP A 170 -19.16 10.61 9.78
CA ASP A 170 -19.05 11.82 8.97
C ASP A 170 -17.61 12.07 8.50
N ILE A 171 -16.63 11.97 9.40
CA ILE A 171 -15.21 12.07 9.03
C ILE A 171 -14.86 11.05 7.94
N ALA A 172 -15.31 9.79 8.09
CA ALA A 172 -15.05 8.75 7.11
C ALA A 172 -15.67 9.08 5.75
N ASN A 173 -16.95 9.49 5.71
CA ASN A 173 -17.65 9.87 4.48
C ASN A 173 -17.01 11.09 3.80
N LYS A 174 -16.68 12.13 4.57
CA LYS A 174 -16.10 13.37 4.05
C LYS A 174 -14.69 13.16 3.52
N LEU A 175 -13.84 12.40 4.23
CA LEU A 175 -12.52 11.99 3.72
C LEU A 175 -12.65 11.14 2.46
N ASN A 176 -13.61 10.20 2.44
CA ASN A 176 -13.81 9.31 1.30
C ASN A 176 -14.22 10.09 0.06
N LYS A 177 -15.14 11.05 0.21
CA LYS A 177 -15.57 11.94 -0.87
C LYS A 177 -14.42 12.84 -1.35
N TYR A 178 -13.66 13.42 -0.42
CA TYR A 178 -12.49 14.21 -0.76
C TYR A 178 -11.51 13.42 -1.64
N PHE A 179 -11.10 12.21 -1.26
CA PHE A 179 -10.16 11.44 -2.07
C PHE A 179 -10.74 11.01 -3.43
N ALA A 180 -12.04 10.70 -3.51
CA ALA A 180 -12.68 10.36 -4.78
C ALA A 180 -12.72 11.56 -5.76
N ASP A 181 -12.96 12.77 -5.25
CA ASP A 181 -13.13 13.97 -6.08
C ASP A 181 -11.82 14.71 -6.39
N VAL A 182 -10.74 14.44 -5.63
CA VAL A 182 -9.47 15.17 -5.72
C VAL A 182 -8.86 15.16 -7.12
N GLY A 183 -8.86 14.02 -7.81
CA GLY A 183 -8.31 13.91 -9.16
C GLY A 183 -9.10 14.76 -10.17
N LYS A 184 -10.43 14.68 -10.11
CA LYS A 184 -11.35 15.46 -10.95
C LYS A 184 -11.22 16.95 -10.70
N ASN A 185 -11.14 17.36 -9.44
CA ASN A 185 -11.03 18.78 -9.06
C ASN A 185 -9.73 19.39 -9.57
N LEU A 186 -8.60 18.69 -9.43
CA LEU A 186 -7.31 19.15 -9.95
C LEU A 186 -7.32 19.22 -11.48
N ALA A 187 -7.85 18.20 -12.16
CA ALA A 187 -7.95 18.19 -13.62
C ALA A 187 -8.81 19.34 -14.17
N ASN A 188 -9.90 19.70 -13.47
CA ASN A 188 -10.79 20.80 -13.86
C ASN A 188 -10.20 22.19 -13.64
N GLN A 189 -9.27 22.34 -12.69
CA GLN A 189 -8.58 23.61 -12.42
C GLN A 189 -7.47 23.89 -13.44
N MET A 190 -7.04 22.90 -14.21
CA MET A 190 -5.97 23.06 -15.19
C MET A 190 -6.47 23.77 -16.46
N PRO A 191 -5.68 24.70 -17.02
CA PRO A 191 -6.02 25.30 -18.29
C PRO A 191 -6.03 24.26 -19.43
N PRO A 192 -6.74 24.54 -20.54
CA PRO A 192 -6.67 23.68 -21.70
C PRO A 192 -5.24 23.64 -22.24
N SER A 193 -4.80 22.45 -22.67
CA SER A 193 -3.49 22.32 -23.30
C SER A 193 -3.57 22.83 -24.74
N PRO A 194 -2.60 23.62 -25.21
CA PRO A 194 -2.51 24.00 -26.61
C PRO A 194 -2.14 22.82 -27.52
N ILE A 195 -1.55 21.77 -26.94
CA ILE A 195 -0.98 20.63 -27.67
C ILE A 195 -1.58 19.33 -27.14
N SER A 196 -1.85 18.38 -28.04
CA SER A 196 -2.32 17.05 -27.66
C SER A 196 -1.19 16.21 -27.06
N TYR A 197 -1.48 15.40 -26.05
CA TYR A 197 -0.51 14.47 -25.46
C TYR A 197 0.10 13.53 -26.51
N ARG A 198 -0.62 13.26 -27.61
CA ARG A 198 -0.15 12.41 -28.71
C ARG A 198 1.06 12.97 -29.43
N ASN A 199 1.28 14.29 -29.40
CA ASN A 199 2.43 14.92 -30.04
C ASN A 199 3.75 14.58 -29.33
N TYR A 200 3.68 14.22 -28.05
CA TYR A 200 4.83 13.75 -27.27
C TYR A 200 5.04 12.24 -27.38
N LEU A 201 4.05 11.52 -27.93
CA LEU A 201 4.17 10.12 -28.28
C LEU A 201 4.95 10.01 -29.60
N GLY A 202 5.89 9.06 -29.65
CA GLY A 202 6.69 8.83 -30.85
C GLY A 202 5.93 8.00 -31.88
N THR A 203 6.64 7.16 -32.62
CA THR A 203 6.02 6.10 -33.40
C THR A 203 5.45 5.02 -32.48
N PRO A 204 4.22 4.52 -32.73
CA PRO A 204 3.68 3.38 -31.99
C PRO A 204 4.59 2.16 -32.09
N LEU A 205 4.73 1.41 -31.00
CA LEU A 205 5.56 0.22 -31.00
C LEU A 205 4.96 -0.86 -31.91
N PRO A 206 5.76 -1.55 -32.74
CA PRO A 206 5.24 -2.61 -33.61
C PRO A 206 4.83 -3.84 -32.79
N ASN A 207 5.63 -4.19 -31.78
CA ASN A 207 5.43 -5.39 -30.96
C ASN A 207 4.19 -5.25 -30.06
N GLN A 208 3.37 -6.29 -30.02
CA GLN A 208 2.15 -6.34 -29.22
C GLN A 208 2.34 -7.16 -27.95
N PHE A 209 1.77 -6.70 -26.85
CA PHE A 209 1.67 -7.44 -25.60
C PHE A 209 0.49 -8.41 -25.65
N TYR A 210 0.76 -9.66 -25.32
CA TYR A 210 -0.25 -10.70 -25.13
C TYR A 210 -0.08 -11.34 -23.77
N PHE A 211 -1.20 -11.64 -23.12
CA PHE A 211 -1.19 -12.43 -21.91
C PHE A 211 -0.79 -13.87 -22.24
N SER A 212 0.18 -14.40 -21.49
CA SER A 212 0.45 -15.83 -21.47
C SER A 212 -0.53 -16.52 -20.52
N PRO A 213 -0.96 -17.76 -20.81
CA PRO A 213 -1.82 -18.53 -19.92
C PRO A 213 -1.24 -18.59 -18.51
N ILE A 214 -2.06 -18.24 -17.52
CA ILE A 214 -1.69 -18.26 -16.11
C ILE A 214 -1.78 -19.69 -15.60
N THR A 215 -0.69 -20.20 -15.05
CA THR A 215 -0.65 -21.54 -14.45
C THR A 215 -0.95 -21.49 -12.95
N SER A 216 -1.34 -22.64 -12.37
CA SER A 216 -1.47 -22.78 -10.91
C SER A 216 -0.17 -22.43 -10.18
N SER A 217 1.00 -22.74 -10.78
CA SER A 217 2.31 -22.41 -10.22
C SER A 217 2.55 -20.90 -10.15
N ASP A 218 2.12 -20.15 -11.17
CA ASP A 218 2.20 -18.68 -11.14
C ASP A 218 1.36 -18.09 -10.00
N VAL A 219 0.15 -18.62 -9.80
CA VAL A 219 -0.75 -18.19 -8.72
C VAL A 219 -0.18 -18.57 -7.35
N GLU A 220 0.34 -19.78 -7.19
CA GLU A 220 0.96 -20.24 -5.95
C GLU A 220 2.19 -19.41 -5.59
N SER A 221 3.05 -19.11 -6.57
CA SER A 221 4.17 -18.16 -6.40
C SER A 221 3.69 -16.76 -6.02
N GLY A 222 2.61 -16.29 -6.65
CA GLY A 222 1.92 -15.04 -6.31
C GLY A 222 1.47 -14.99 -4.85
N ILE A 223 0.85 -16.07 -4.34
CA ILE A 223 0.41 -16.23 -2.95
C ILE A 223 1.62 -16.26 -2.00
N ASN A 224 2.61 -17.10 -2.28
CA ASN A 224 3.74 -17.35 -1.40
C ASN A 224 4.65 -16.12 -1.24
N SER A 225 4.72 -15.28 -2.26
CA SER A 225 5.47 -14.03 -2.25
C SER A 225 4.77 -12.87 -1.51
N LEU A 226 3.54 -13.05 -1.02
CA LEU A 226 2.88 -12.04 -0.17
C LEU A 226 3.54 -11.98 1.22
N LYS A 227 3.77 -10.77 1.74
CA LYS A 227 4.27 -10.61 3.13
C LYS A 227 3.17 -10.96 4.12
N ASN A 228 3.49 -11.72 5.16
CA ASN A 228 2.56 -11.97 6.27
C ASN A 228 2.41 -10.68 7.07
N LYS A 229 1.23 -10.06 6.97
CA LYS A 229 0.86 -8.86 7.73
C LYS A 229 -0.41 -9.16 8.53
N ASN A 230 -0.54 -8.53 9.68
CA ASN A 230 -1.79 -8.55 10.43
C ASN A 230 -2.88 -7.90 9.58
N CYS A 231 -4.05 -8.54 9.54
CA CYS A 231 -5.26 -8.00 8.94
C CYS A 231 -6.32 -7.79 10.02
N ASP A 232 -7.42 -7.14 9.64
CA ASP A 232 -8.64 -7.08 10.47
C ASP A 232 -9.11 -8.51 10.78
N VAL A 233 -9.74 -8.72 11.94
CA VAL A 233 -10.23 -10.03 12.39
C VAL A 233 -11.31 -10.59 11.45
N GLU A 234 -11.98 -9.71 10.72
CA GLU A 234 -12.98 -10.05 9.71
C GLU A 234 -12.36 -10.56 8.40
N ASN A 235 -11.07 -10.29 8.15
CA ASN A 235 -10.40 -10.64 6.91
C ASN A 235 -9.56 -11.91 7.05
N ILE A 236 -9.39 -12.63 5.94
CA ILE A 236 -8.48 -13.78 5.86
C ILE A 236 -7.02 -13.26 5.80
N PRO A 237 -6.14 -13.63 6.74
CA PRO A 237 -4.74 -13.21 6.70
C PRO A 237 -3.96 -13.94 5.61
N ASN A 238 -2.92 -13.30 5.07
CA ASN A 238 -2.07 -13.89 4.01
C ASN A 238 -1.48 -15.26 4.39
N ARG A 239 -1.22 -15.52 5.68
CA ARG A 239 -0.75 -16.83 6.17
C ARG A 239 -1.70 -17.97 5.79
N ILE A 240 -3.00 -17.71 5.84
CA ILE A 240 -4.04 -18.71 5.52
C ILE A 240 -4.07 -18.98 4.03
N TYR A 241 -3.96 -17.95 3.19
CA TYR A 241 -3.82 -18.15 1.73
C TYR A 241 -2.59 -19.01 1.39
N LYS A 242 -1.45 -18.80 2.07
CA LYS A 242 -0.25 -19.62 1.89
C LYS A 242 -0.46 -21.08 2.31
N LEU A 243 -1.15 -21.29 3.43
CA LEU A 243 -1.45 -22.62 3.95
C LEU A 243 -2.24 -23.45 2.93
N CYS A 244 -3.25 -22.86 2.29
CA CYS A 244 -4.10 -23.54 1.31
C CYS A 244 -3.72 -23.27 -0.15
N ALA A 245 -2.53 -22.72 -0.42
CA ALA A 245 -2.13 -22.25 -1.75
C ALA A 245 -2.28 -23.33 -2.83
N HIS A 246 -1.78 -24.54 -2.56
CA HIS A 246 -1.88 -25.69 -3.46
C HIS A 246 -3.32 -26.09 -3.82
N ILE A 247 -4.31 -25.80 -2.95
CA ILE A 247 -5.73 -26.11 -3.18
C ILE A 247 -6.40 -24.99 -3.97
N ILE A 248 -6.13 -23.74 -3.61
CA ILE A 248 -6.84 -22.58 -4.19
C ILE A 248 -6.18 -22.07 -5.47
N ALA A 249 -4.92 -22.38 -5.73
CA ALA A 249 -4.20 -21.89 -6.90
C ALA A 249 -4.78 -22.41 -8.23
N PRO A 250 -5.14 -23.70 -8.38
CA PRO A 250 -5.78 -24.19 -9.62
C PRO A 250 -7.09 -23.48 -9.99
N PRO A 251 -8.11 -23.37 -9.09
CA PRO A 251 -9.34 -22.67 -9.45
C PRO A 251 -9.12 -21.18 -9.68
N LEU A 252 -8.21 -20.53 -8.93
CA LEU A 252 -7.84 -19.14 -9.18
C LEU A 252 -7.18 -18.95 -10.56
N ALA A 253 -6.30 -19.85 -10.98
CA ALA A 253 -5.68 -19.78 -12.31
C ALA A 253 -6.73 -19.86 -13.42
N ASN A 254 -7.74 -20.75 -13.28
CA ASN A 254 -8.86 -20.84 -14.21
C ASN A 254 -9.65 -19.50 -14.27
N LEU A 255 -10.03 -18.96 -13.11
CA LEU A 255 -10.74 -17.68 -13.03
C LEU A 255 -9.92 -16.52 -13.63
N PHE A 256 -8.61 -16.50 -13.41
CA PHE A 256 -7.74 -15.44 -13.92
C PHE A 256 -7.65 -15.49 -15.45
N ASN A 257 -7.52 -16.69 -16.03
CA ASN A 257 -7.53 -16.88 -17.48
C ASN A 257 -8.88 -16.53 -18.10
N GLN A 258 -10.00 -16.90 -17.47
CA GLN A 258 -11.34 -16.50 -17.93
C GLN A 258 -11.50 -14.98 -17.92
N SER A 259 -11.10 -14.31 -16.84
CA SER A 259 -11.09 -12.85 -16.73
C SER A 259 -10.28 -12.19 -17.85
N ILE A 260 -9.09 -12.72 -18.16
CA ILE A 260 -8.23 -12.25 -19.25
C ILE A 260 -8.92 -12.43 -20.61
N ASN A 261 -9.47 -13.63 -20.88
CA ASN A 261 -10.09 -13.97 -22.15
C ASN A 261 -11.34 -13.09 -22.42
N GLU A 262 -12.15 -12.84 -21.40
CA GLU A 262 -13.30 -11.93 -21.48
C GLU A 262 -12.89 -10.46 -21.58
N GLY A 263 -11.65 -10.14 -21.18
CA GLY A 263 -11.13 -8.78 -21.04
C GLY A 263 -11.82 -7.99 -19.94
N SER A 264 -12.24 -8.66 -18.86
CA SER A 264 -13.01 -8.08 -17.75
C SER A 264 -12.33 -8.36 -16.42
N TYR A 265 -12.04 -7.31 -15.64
CA TYR A 265 -11.55 -7.42 -14.27
C TYR A 265 -12.73 -7.54 -13.30
N PRO A 266 -12.73 -8.49 -12.35
CA PRO A 266 -13.88 -8.72 -11.48
C PRO A 266 -14.21 -7.54 -10.56
N ASP A 267 -15.49 -7.19 -10.45
CA ASP A 267 -15.99 -6.02 -9.71
C ASP A 267 -15.71 -6.11 -8.20
N VAL A 268 -15.81 -7.30 -7.62
CA VAL A 268 -15.48 -7.53 -6.21
C VAL A 268 -14.01 -7.20 -5.88
N LEU A 269 -13.13 -7.24 -6.89
CA LEU A 269 -11.72 -6.90 -6.75
C LEU A 269 -11.43 -5.40 -6.99
N LYS A 270 -12.40 -4.65 -7.54
CA LYS A 270 -12.29 -3.21 -7.79
C LYS A 270 -12.52 -2.36 -6.54
N ILE A 271 -13.15 -2.92 -5.51
CA ILE A 271 -13.44 -2.21 -4.25
C ILE A 271 -12.24 -2.27 -3.31
N ALA A 272 -11.70 -1.10 -2.96
CA ALA A 272 -10.56 -0.96 -2.05
C ALA A 272 -10.97 -0.34 -0.70
N LYS A 273 -10.34 -0.80 0.38
CA LYS A 273 -10.40 -0.09 1.67
C LYS A 273 -9.30 0.96 1.71
N LEU A 274 -9.65 2.25 1.76
CA LEU A 274 -8.70 3.32 1.97
C LEU A 274 -8.31 3.43 3.45
N THR A 275 -7.00 3.55 3.67
CA THR A 275 -6.42 3.89 4.97
C THR A 275 -5.70 5.23 4.84
N PRO A 276 -6.27 6.33 5.37
CA PRO A 276 -5.61 7.62 5.38
C PRO A 276 -4.34 7.57 6.24
N ILE A 277 -3.21 8.02 5.68
CA ILE A 277 -1.94 8.15 6.41
C ILE A 277 -1.54 9.62 6.44
N TYR A 278 -1.40 10.17 7.65
CA TYR A 278 -0.97 11.55 7.84
C TYR A 278 0.44 11.79 7.27
N LYS A 279 0.59 12.84 6.47
CA LYS A 279 1.89 13.39 6.06
C LYS A 279 2.47 14.05 7.31
N ALA A 280 3.73 13.80 7.64
CA ALA A 280 4.33 14.18 8.93
C ALA A 280 4.39 15.69 9.25
N SER A 281 3.71 16.55 8.48
CA SER A 281 3.65 18.00 8.60
C SER A 281 2.26 18.53 8.18
N GLY A 282 1.87 19.66 8.77
CA GLY A 282 0.60 20.36 8.49
C GLY A 282 -0.41 20.30 9.65
N ASP A 283 -1.65 20.69 9.36
CA ASP A 283 -2.78 20.52 10.27
C ASP A 283 -3.44 19.15 10.03
N GLN A 284 -3.58 18.36 11.09
CA GLN A 284 -4.27 17.06 11.06
C GLN A 284 -5.77 17.18 10.81
N ALA A 285 -6.37 18.35 11.00
CA ALA A 285 -7.77 18.54 10.63
C ALA A 285 -7.98 18.61 9.10
N LEU A 286 -6.92 18.84 8.31
CA LEU A 286 -7.06 19.05 6.86
C LEU A 286 -6.95 17.74 6.06
N PRO A 287 -7.95 17.39 5.21
CA PRO A 287 -7.89 16.21 4.35
C PRO A 287 -6.67 16.14 3.42
N SER A 288 -6.16 17.29 2.97
CA SER A 288 -4.99 17.41 2.08
C SER A 288 -3.69 16.89 2.67
N ASN A 289 -3.61 16.82 4.01
CA ASN A 289 -2.46 16.33 4.74
C ASN A 289 -2.48 14.81 4.96
N TYR A 290 -3.42 14.09 4.33
CA TYR A 290 -3.47 12.63 4.35
C TYR A 290 -3.16 12.02 2.98
N ARG A 291 -2.54 10.84 2.97
CA ARG A 291 -2.33 9.98 1.80
C ARG A 291 -3.38 8.87 1.77
N PRO A 292 -4.10 8.66 0.66
CA PRO A 292 -5.10 7.60 0.55
C PRO A 292 -4.45 6.25 0.19
N ILE A 293 -4.02 5.47 1.18
CA ILE A 293 -3.45 4.14 0.89
C ILE A 293 -4.56 3.10 0.69
N SER A 294 -4.65 2.57 -0.52
CA SER A 294 -5.56 1.50 -0.93
C SER A 294 -5.11 0.14 -0.42
N ILE A 295 -5.95 -0.48 0.41
CA ILE A 295 -5.85 -1.88 0.78
C ILE A 295 -6.78 -2.69 -0.13
N LEU A 296 -6.19 -3.31 -1.15
CA LEU A 296 -6.91 -4.17 -2.07
C LEU A 296 -7.25 -5.54 -1.46
N PRO A 297 -8.32 -6.21 -1.95
CA PRO A 297 -8.60 -7.62 -1.65
C PRO A 297 -7.38 -8.51 -1.94
N THR A 298 -7.17 -9.53 -1.12
CA THR A 298 -5.98 -10.39 -1.24
C THR A 298 -5.92 -11.12 -2.58
N VAL A 299 -7.06 -11.65 -3.06
CA VAL A 299 -7.17 -12.28 -4.40
C VAL A 299 -6.82 -11.28 -5.50
N GLY A 300 -7.27 -10.02 -5.38
CA GLY A 300 -6.92 -8.95 -6.32
C GLY A 300 -5.41 -8.68 -6.36
N LYS A 301 -4.74 -8.66 -5.20
CA LYS A 301 -3.27 -8.53 -5.13
C LYS A 301 -2.55 -9.71 -5.78
N ILE A 302 -3.05 -10.93 -5.60
CA ILE A 302 -2.46 -12.12 -6.23
C ILE A 302 -2.58 -11.99 -7.75
N PHE A 303 -3.77 -11.61 -8.25
CA PHE A 303 -4.01 -11.42 -9.67
C PHE A 303 -3.10 -10.32 -10.26
N GLU A 304 -3.08 -9.14 -9.63
CA GLU A 304 -2.20 -8.05 -10.04
C GLU A 304 -0.72 -8.46 -10.07
N LYS A 305 -0.28 -9.33 -9.17
CA LYS A 305 1.11 -9.78 -9.12
C LYS A 305 1.49 -10.67 -10.30
N VAL A 306 0.59 -11.57 -10.71
CA VAL A 306 0.79 -12.41 -11.90
C VAL A 306 0.83 -11.53 -13.16
N ILE A 307 -0.11 -10.60 -13.29
CA ILE A 307 -0.17 -9.65 -14.40
C ILE A 307 1.07 -8.75 -14.44
N TYR A 308 1.50 -8.24 -13.28
CA TYR A 308 2.69 -7.41 -13.14
C TYR A 308 3.94 -8.10 -13.67
N LYS A 309 4.12 -9.40 -13.38
CA LYS A 309 5.27 -10.17 -13.86
C LYS A 309 5.30 -10.22 -15.39
N GLN A 310 4.16 -10.53 -16.02
CA GLN A 310 4.06 -10.59 -17.48
C GLN A 310 4.28 -9.21 -18.13
N LEU A 311 3.63 -8.17 -17.60
CA LEU A 311 3.74 -6.80 -18.10
C LEU A 311 5.17 -6.28 -17.98
N THR A 312 5.81 -6.45 -16.82
CA THR A 312 7.19 -5.97 -16.58
C THR A 312 8.19 -6.70 -17.47
N ASN A 313 8.02 -8.01 -17.68
CA ASN A 313 8.85 -8.76 -18.62
C ASN A 313 8.75 -8.19 -20.04
N TYR A 314 7.53 -7.93 -20.52
CA TYR A 314 7.32 -7.31 -21.83
C TYR A 314 7.96 -5.92 -21.94
N LEU A 315 7.77 -5.05 -20.94
CA LEU A 315 8.36 -3.71 -20.92
C LEU A 315 9.89 -3.74 -20.96
N ASN A 316 10.50 -4.70 -20.25
CA ASN A 316 11.96 -4.87 -20.19
C ASN A 316 12.53 -5.44 -21.49
N VAL A 317 11.95 -6.52 -22.03
CA VAL A 317 12.41 -7.14 -23.29
C VAL A 317 12.37 -6.16 -24.45
N ASN A 318 11.38 -5.26 -24.47
CA ASN A 318 11.21 -4.27 -25.52
C ASN A 318 11.84 -2.90 -25.18
N ASN A 319 12.57 -2.77 -24.06
CA ASN A 319 13.19 -1.52 -23.60
C ASN A 319 12.25 -0.29 -23.65
N ILE A 320 11.02 -0.48 -23.19
CA ILE A 320 9.95 0.53 -23.37
C ILE A 320 10.11 1.71 -22.41
N LEU A 321 10.48 1.43 -21.15
CA LEU A 321 10.62 2.46 -20.13
C LEU A 321 11.89 3.30 -20.36
N SER A 322 11.74 4.61 -20.23
CA SER A 322 12.83 5.57 -20.41
C SER A 322 14.04 5.22 -19.54
N PRO A 323 15.27 5.28 -20.09
CA PRO A 323 16.49 5.02 -19.32
C PRO A 323 16.70 6.02 -18.19
N THR A 324 16.08 7.20 -18.24
CA THR A 324 16.17 8.21 -17.18
C THR A 324 15.20 7.97 -16.01
N GLN A 325 14.37 6.92 -16.08
CA GLN A 325 13.48 6.52 -15.00
C GLN A 325 14.15 5.49 -14.11
N PHE A 326 14.33 5.82 -12.83
CA PHE A 326 14.93 4.97 -11.79
C PHE A 326 13.87 4.43 -10.81
N GLY A 327 12.78 5.18 -10.60
CA GLY A 327 11.72 4.83 -9.65
C GLY A 327 10.90 3.61 -10.09
N PHE A 328 10.54 2.74 -9.15
CA PHE A 328 9.70 1.55 -9.36
C PHE A 328 10.20 0.57 -10.44
N ARG A 329 11.50 0.56 -10.74
CA ARG A 329 12.12 -0.40 -11.65
C ARG A 329 13.00 -1.37 -10.90
N GLU A 330 13.00 -2.61 -11.37
CA GLU A 330 13.93 -3.62 -10.87
C GLU A 330 15.37 -3.24 -11.24
N GLY A 331 16.31 -3.52 -10.33
CA GLY A 331 17.74 -3.19 -10.52
C GLY A 331 18.08 -1.69 -10.42
N HIS A 332 17.13 -0.83 -10.04
CA HIS A 332 17.36 0.61 -9.87
C HIS A 332 17.01 1.04 -8.44
N SER A 333 17.79 1.98 -7.91
CA SER A 333 17.63 2.52 -6.56
C SER A 333 17.67 4.05 -6.55
N THR A 334 17.30 4.64 -5.42
CA THR A 334 17.51 6.08 -5.19
C THR A 334 19.00 6.44 -5.22
N GLY A 335 19.87 5.51 -4.84
CA GLY A 335 21.32 5.70 -4.90
C GLY A 335 21.82 5.86 -6.32
N ASP A 336 21.35 5.02 -7.24
CA ASP A 336 21.75 5.07 -8.66
C ASP A 336 21.33 6.41 -9.30
N ALA A 337 20.12 6.88 -8.99
CA ALA A 337 19.63 8.17 -9.48
C ALA A 337 20.50 9.35 -8.99
N VAL A 338 20.84 9.36 -7.70
CA VAL A 338 21.68 10.41 -7.10
C VAL A 338 23.11 10.36 -7.64
N THR A 339 23.69 9.17 -7.76
CA THR A 339 25.04 9.00 -8.32
C THR A 339 25.10 9.50 -9.75
N SER A 340 24.16 9.09 -10.61
CA SER A 340 24.12 9.53 -12.00
C SER A 340 23.91 11.05 -12.13
N PHE A 341 23.08 11.63 -11.26
CA PHE A 341 22.88 13.08 -11.16
C PHE A 341 24.18 13.81 -10.81
N LEU A 342 24.88 13.34 -9.75
CA LEU A 342 26.13 13.93 -9.30
C LEU A 342 27.27 13.77 -10.32
N GLU A 343 27.40 12.61 -10.95
CA GLU A 343 28.37 12.38 -12.02
C GLU A 343 28.22 13.40 -13.14
N LYS A 344 26.97 13.72 -13.53
CA LYS A 344 26.71 14.73 -14.56
C LYS A 344 27.13 16.13 -14.11
N ILE A 345 26.84 16.50 -12.86
CA ILE A 345 27.27 17.78 -12.27
C ILE A 345 28.79 17.88 -12.26
N TYR A 346 29.49 16.88 -11.73
CA TYR A 346 30.96 16.88 -11.65
C TYR A 346 31.60 16.91 -13.04
N LYS A 347 31.04 16.19 -14.02
CA LYS A 347 31.49 16.27 -15.41
C LYS A 347 31.37 17.69 -15.97
N ASN A 348 30.23 18.35 -15.77
CA ASN A 348 30.02 19.72 -16.25
C ASN A 348 30.96 20.72 -15.54
N LEU A 349 31.22 20.52 -14.25
CA LEU A 349 32.16 21.33 -13.48
C LEU A 349 33.59 21.21 -14.02
N ASN A 350 34.04 19.98 -14.33
CA ASN A 350 35.34 19.73 -14.95
C ASN A 350 35.46 20.38 -16.35
N GLU A 351 34.36 20.44 -17.08
CA GLU A 351 34.25 21.14 -18.37
C GLU A 351 34.10 22.67 -18.23
N LYS A 352 34.21 23.22 -17.01
CA LYS A 352 34.03 24.65 -16.70
C LYS A 352 32.68 25.22 -17.16
N LYS A 353 31.63 24.41 -17.11
CA LYS A 353 30.25 24.82 -17.41
C LYS A 353 29.49 25.11 -16.12
N THR A 354 28.74 26.20 -16.12
CA THR A 354 27.71 26.44 -15.10
C THR A 354 26.54 25.48 -15.36
N THR A 355 25.94 25.00 -14.28
CA THR A 355 24.86 24.02 -14.34
C THR A 355 23.70 24.52 -13.49
N ILE A 356 22.49 24.53 -14.07
CA ILE A 356 21.24 24.78 -13.35
C ILE A 356 20.53 23.43 -13.20
N ALA A 357 20.14 23.10 -11.97
CA ALA A 357 19.31 21.95 -11.67
C ALA A 357 17.91 22.41 -11.28
N VAL A 358 16.87 21.80 -11.83
CA VAL A 358 15.48 22.07 -11.46
C VAL A 358 14.81 20.79 -10.98
N PHE A 359 14.28 20.84 -9.78
CA PHE A 359 13.53 19.77 -9.13
C PHE A 359 12.03 20.09 -9.21
N ILE A 360 11.28 19.17 -9.81
CA ILE A 360 9.88 19.32 -10.16
C ILE A 360 9.06 18.35 -9.31
N ASP A 361 8.16 18.89 -8.47
CA ASP A 361 7.23 18.12 -7.64
C ASP A 361 5.82 18.14 -8.28
N LEU A 362 5.19 16.97 -8.39
CA LEU A 362 3.84 16.82 -8.93
C LEU A 362 2.79 16.75 -7.82
N SER A 363 1.72 17.52 -7.97
CA SER A 363 0.59 17.51 -7.03
C SER A 363 -0.26 16.24 -7.21
N LYS A 364 -0.13 15.31 -6.26
CA LYS A 364 -0.97 14.09 -6.19
C LYS A 364 -1.00 13.31 -7.52
N ALA A 365 0.19 13.05 -8.06
CA ALA A 365 0.35 12.52 -9.41
C ALA A 365 -0.41 11.20 -9.66
N PHE A 366 -0.43 10.28 -8.69
CA PHE A 366 -1.16 9.01 -8.80
C PHE A 366 -2.67 9.19 -8.87
N ASP A 367 -3.23 10.20 -8.20
CA ASP A 367 -4.68 10.43 -8.10
C ASP A 367 -5.25 11.20 -9.31
N THR A 368 -4.38 11.80 -10.13
CA THR A 368 -4.77 12.72 -11.22
C THR A 368 -4.76 12.07 -12.62
N VAL A 369 -4.29 10.83 -12.75
CA VAL A 369 -4.14 10.14 -14.04
C VAL A 369 -5.50 9.91 -14.73
N PRO A 370 -5.81 10.54 -15.87
CA PRO A 370 -7.03 10.26 -16.61
C PRO A 370 -6.95 8.90 -17.31
N HIS A 371 -7.99 8.08 -17.15
CA HIS A 371 -8.00 6.70 -17.67
C HIS A 371 -7.99 6.64 -19.20
N ASP A 372 -8.57 7.62 -19.88
CA ASP A 372 -8.58 7.68 -21.36
C ASP A 372 -7.19 7.91 -21.94
N ILE A 373 -6.44 8.86 -21.36
CA ILE A 373 -5.06 9.15 -21.76
C ILE A 373 -4.18 7.93 -21.46
N LEU A 374 -4.30 7.35 -20.25
CA LEU A 374 -3.57 6.13 -19.89
C LEU A 374 -3.87 4.98 -20.86
N SER A 375 -5.14 4.75 -21.20
CA SER A 375 -5.54 3.72 -22.18
C SER A 375 -4.93 3.97 -23.56
N SER A 376 -4.90 5.22 -24.01
CA SER A 376 -4.26 5.58 -25.28
C SER A 376 -2.75 5.36 -25.24
N LYS A 377 -2.08 5.66 -24.12
CA LYS A 377 -0.64 5.40 -23.94
C LYS A 377 -0.35 3.90 -23.87
N LEU A 378 -1.17 3.11 -23.18
CA LEU A 378 -1.05 1.63 -23.17
C LEU A 378 -1.11 1.05 -24.60
N SER A 379 -2.08 1.49 -25.40
CA SER A 379 -2.21 1.09 -26.81
C SER A 379 -1.00 1.50 -27.67
N HIS A 380 -0.45 2.69 -27.41
CA HIS A 380 0.75 3.19 -28.09
C HIS A 380 1.97 2.31 -27.78
N TYR A 381 2.09 1.84 -26.54
CA TYR A 381 3.16 0.95 -26.10
C TYR A 381 2.89 -0.55 -26.33
N GLY A 382 1.95 -0.89 -27.23
CA GLY A 382 1.73 -2.27 -27.69
C GLY A 382 0.72 -3.09 -26.88
N ILE A 383 0.09 -2.52 -25.85
CA ILE A 383 -0.98 -3.20 -25.09
C ILE A 383 -2.32 -2.91 -25.77
N ARG A 384 -2.77 -3.82 -26.63
CA ARG A 384 -3.92 -3.65 -27.53
C ARG A 384 -4.98 -4.74 -27.30
N ASP A 385 -6.11 -4.61 -27.98
CA ASP A 385 -7.19 -5.61 -28.05
C ASP A 385 -7.67 -6.12 -26.68
N SER A 386 -7.69 -7.44 -26.47
CA SER A 386 -8.16 -8.07 -25.23
C SER A 386 -7.37 -7.62 -24.01
N ALA A 387 -6.05 -7.42 -24.14
CA ALA A 387 -5.22 -6.93 -23.04
C ALA A 387 -5.60 -5.50 -22.65
N LEU A 388 -5.79 -4.63 -23.64
CA LEU A 388 -6.26 -3.26 -23.40
C LEU A 388 -7.66 -3.23 -22.78
N LYS A 389 -8.57 -4.09 -23.26
CA LYS A 389 -9.92 -4.22 -22.70
C LYS A 389 -9.86 -4.59 -21.22
N TRP A 390 -8.99 -5.55 -20.86
CA TRP A 390 -8.77 -5.93 -19.47
C TRP A 390 -8.23 -4.78 -18.61
N PHE A 391 -7.22 -4.05 -19.07
CA PHE A 391 -6.69 -2.89 -18.32
C PHE A 391 -7.71 -1.75 -18.19
N LYS A 392 -8.52 -1.50 -19.22
CA LYS A 392 -9.65 -0.57 -19.14
C LYS A 392 -10.65 -1.02 -18.08
N SER A 393 -11.01 -2.30 -18.07
CA SER A 393 -11.90 -2.85 -17.04
C SER A 393 -11.28 -2.80 -15.64
N TYR A 394 -9.96 -2.95 -15.50
CA TYR A 394 -9.25 -2.85 -14.23
C TYR A 394 -9.29 -1.44 -13.64
N LEU A 395 -9.24 -0.41 -14.50
CA LEU A 395 -9.24 1.01 -14.11
C LEU A 395 -10.66 1.57 -13.91
N SER A 396 -11.63 1.08 -14.68
CA SER A 396 -13.02 1.57 -14.68
C SER A 396 -13.82 1.07 -13.47
N ASP A 397 -14.83 1.84 -13.07
CA ASP A 397 -15.78 1.50 -11.99
C ASP A 397 -15.13 1.08 -10.67
N ARG A 398 -13.94 1.61 -10.39
CA ARG A 398 -13.29 1.40 -9.10
C ARG A 398 -14.00 2.18 -8.02
N GLY A 399 -14.12 1.55 -6.86
CA GLY A 399 -14.73 2.15 -5.69
C GLY A 399 -13.83 2.04 -4.48
N HIS A 400 -13.98 2.96 -3.54
CA HIS A 400 -13.35 2.80 -2.24
C HIS A 400 -14.21 3.31 -1.10
N TYR A 401 -13.90 2.79 0.09
CA TYR A 401 -14.48 3.20 1.36
C TYR A 401 -13.40 3.37 2.41
N ILE A 402 -13.67 4.19 3.42
CA ILE A 402 -12.80 4.37 4.59
C ILE A 402 -13.49 3.75 5.79
N LYS A 403 -12.73 3.02 6.61
CA LYS A 403 -13.18 2.55 7.93
C LYS A 403 -12.36 3.26 9.00
N ILE A 404 -13.04 4.06 9.82
CA ILE A 404 -12.48 4.71 11.01
C ILE A 404 -13.09 4.00 12.21
N GLU A 405 -12.25 3.31 12.99
CA GLU A 405 -12.69 2.48 14.12
C GLU A 405 -13.76 1.46 13.68
N ASN A 406 -14.98 1.56 14.22
CA ASN A 406 -16.10 0.68 13.90
C ASN A 406 -17.06 1.26 12.85
N CYS A 407 -16.81 2.48 12.36
CA CYS A 407 -17.64 3.13 11.36
C CYS A 407 -17.03 2.99 9.95
N SER A 408 -17.85 2.61 8.97
CA SER A 408 -17.46 2.57 7.56
C SER A 408 -18.22 3.65 6.79
N SER A 409 -17.53 4.30 5.86
CA SER A 409 -18.15 5.21 4.91
C SER A 409 -18.97 4.44 3.87
N GLU A 410 -19.74 5.19 3.09
CA GLU A 410 -20.26 4.71 1.81
C GLU A 410 -19.14 4.40 0.82
N ILE A 411 -19.45 3.64 -0.23
CA ILE A 411 -18.52 3.37 -1.33
C ILE A 411 -18.63 4.51 -2.34
N ASN A 412 -17.53 5.20 -2.60
CA ASN A 412 -17.45 6.24 -3.63
C ASN A 412 -16.70 5.71 -4.85
N LYS A 413 -17.22 5.99 -6.04
CA LYS A 413 -16.55 5.68 -7.30
C LYS A 413 -15.39 6.66 -7.56
N VAL A 414 -14.35 6.15 -8.20
CA VAL A 414 -13.16 6.91 -8.59
C VAL A 414 -13.06 6.95 -10.10
N ALA A 415 -13.05 8.15 -10.65
CA ALA A 415 -12.95 8.37 -12.10
C ALA A 415 -11.50 8.66 -12.58
N PHE A 416 -10.58 8.98 -11.67
CA PHE A 416 -9.22 9.38 -11.98
C PHE A 416 -8.20 8.66 -11.10
N GLY A 417 -7.01 8.48 -11.65
CA GLY A 417 -5.87 7.97 -10.93
C GLY A 417 -5.72 6.46 -10.98
N VAL A 418 -4.58 6.02 -10.47
CA VAL A 418 -4.25 4.62 -10.26
C VAL A 418 -4.17 4.34 -8.75
N PRO A 419 -4.64 3.19 -8.25
CA PRO A 419 -4.78 3.00 -6.79
C PRO A 419 -3.42 3.04 -6.06
N GLN A 420 -3.24 3.99 -5.14
CA GLN A 420 -2.01 4.07 -4.35
C GLN A 420 -1.92 2.90 -3.36
N GLY A 421 -1.08 1.90 -3.66
CA GLY A 421 -0.98 0.66 -2.87
C GLY A 421 -1.37 -0.60 -3.64
N SER A 422 -1.79 -0.47 -4.90
CA SER A 422 -1.82 -1.58 -5.85
C SER A 422 -0.42 -1.94 -6.35
N ILE A 423 -0.30 -3.15 -6.89
CA ILE A 423 0.94 -3.66 -7.50
C ILE A 423 1.05 -3.13 -8.94
N LEU A 424 -0.07 -3.00 -9.66
CA LEU A 424 -0.08 -2.46 -11.02
C LEU A 424 -0.02 -0.93 -11.08
N GLY A 425 -0.42 -0.22 -10.01
CA GLY A 425 -0.50 1.23 -9.99
C GLY A 425 0.83 1.92 -10.33
N PRO A 426 1.95 1.56 -9.68
CA PRO A 426 3.27 2.11 -10.00
C PRO A 426 3.67 1.91 -11.46
N ILE A 427 3.55 0.69 -12.01
CA ILE A 427 3.98 0.42 -13.39
C ILE A 427 3.08 1.12 -14.43
N LEU A 428 1.77 1.20 -14.17
CA LEU A 428 0.84 1.96 -15.02
C LEU A 428 1.16 3.46 -14.98
N PHE A 429 1.53 3.99 -13.81
CA PHE A 429 2.00 5.36 -13.69
C PHE A 429 3.30 5.59 -14.46
N LEU A 430 4.26 4.65 -14.43
CA LEU A 430 5.49 4.77 -15.23
C LEU A 430 5.18 4.84 -16.72
N ILE A 431 4.32 3.96 -17.24
CA ILE A 431 3.88 3.98 -18.64
C ILE A 431 3.22 5.33 -18.96
N TYR A 432 2.43 5.87 -18.02
CA TYR A 432 1.75 7.15 -18.18
C TYR A 432 2.69 8.34 -18.39
N ILE A 433 3.81 8.38 -17.68
CA ILE A 433 4.78 9.49 -17.72
C ILE A 433 5.98 9.23 -18.63
N ASN A 434 5.99 8.10 -19.35
CA ASN A 434 7.17 7.60 -20.05
C ASN A 434 7.63 8.51 -21.21
N ASP A 435 6.72 9.32 -21.73
CA ASP A 435 6.96 10.35 -22.76
C ASP A 435 7.55 11.65 -22.19
N PHE A 436 7.73 11.78 -20.86
CA PHE A 436 8.33 12.96 -20.24
C PHE A 436 9.71 13.29 -20.83
N SER A 437 10.58 12.29 -21.02
CA SER A 437 11.92 12.53 -21.58
C SER A 437 11.93 12.95 -23.05
N LYS A 438 10.77 12.92 -23.73
CA LYS A 438 10.62 13.36 -25.12
C LYS A 438 10.11 14.80 -25.24
N CYS A 439 9.64 15.41 -24.14
CA CYS A 439 9.08 16.76 -24.19
C CYS A 439 10.12 17.87 -24.08
N HIS A 440 11.35 17.54 -23.67
CA HIS A 440 12.41 18.51 -23.39
C HIS A 440 13.79 17.98 -23.83
N ASP A 441 14.75 18.88 -24.02
CA ASP A 441 16.14 18.61 -24.42
C ASP A 441 17.12 18.70 -23.23
N ALA A 442 16.61 18.94 -22.02
CA ALA A 442 17.38 18.85 -20.79
C ALA A 442 17.73 17.40 -20.41
N ILE A 443 18.77 17.20 -19.61
CA ILE A 443 19.09 15.88 -19.06
C ILE A 443 18.15 15.64 -17.88
N SER A 444 17.40 14.54 -17.89
CA SER A 444 16.44 14.22 -16.82
C SER A 444 16.90 13.06 -15.94
N PHE A 445 16.47 13.11 -14.69
CA PHE A 445 16.60 12.06 -13.68
C PHE A 445 15.24 11.93 -13.01
N ASN A 446 14.57 10.79 -13.21
CA ASN A 446 13.19 10.60 -12.79
C ASN A 446 13.11 9.49 -11.75
N TYR A 447 12.45 9.78 -10.63
CA TYR A 447 12.08 8.80 -9.62
C TYR A 447 10.55 8.81 -9.46
N ALA A 448 9.88 8.31 -10.50
CA ALA A 448 8.43 8.30 -10.62
C ALA A 448 7.83 9.72 -10.69
N ASP A 449 7.13 10.18 -9.65
CA ASP A 449 6.54 11.51 -9.59
C ASP A 449 7.58 12.60 -9.30
N ASP A 450 8.66 12.26 -8.60
CA ASP A 450 9.81 13.14 -8.41
C ASP A 450 10.64 13.23 -9.69
N LYS A 451 10.88 14.45 -10.17
CA LYS A 451 11.65 14.69 -11.40
C LYS A 451 12.72 15.74 -11.17
N ALA A 452 13.89 15.50 -11.72
CA ALA A 452 14.96 16.49 -11.79
C ALA A 452 15.41 16.66 -13.23
N ILE A 453 15.66 17.89 -13.65
CA ILE A 453 16.30 18.20 -14.92
C ILE A 453 17.55 19.03 -14.70
N ILE A 454 18.52 18.86 -15.59
CA ILE A 454 19.76 19.62 -15.58
C ILE A 454 19.98 20.23 -16.96
N LYS A 455 20.35 21.52 -16.97
CA LYS A 455 20.92 22.20 -18.15
C LYS A 455 22.24 22.84 -17.78
N SER A 456 23.17 22.87 -18.73
CA SER A 456 24.51 23.40 -18.50
C SER A 456 25.00 24.20 -19.69
N GLY A 457 25.78 25.24 -19.42
CA GLY A 457 26.30 26.17 -20.41
C GLY A 457 27.47 26.99 -19.86
N THR A 458 28.18 27.68 -20.74
CA THR A 458 29.33 28.53 -20.36
C THR A 458 28.90 29.97 -20.07
N ASN A 459 27.83 30.45 -20.71
CA ASN A 459 27.23 31.75 -20.45
C ASN A 459 25.96 31.56 -19.59
N THR A 460 25.88 32.32 -18.49
CA THR A 460 24.81 32.19 -17.49
C THR A 460 23.47 32.72 -17.96
N GLU A 461 23.46 33.78 -18.78
CA GLU A 461 22.23 34.40 -19.29
C GLU A 461 21.54 33.50 -20.31
N THR A 462 22.30 33.01 -21.29
CA THR A 462 21.76 32.07 -22.29
C THR A 462 21.36 30.73 -21.65
N LEU A 463 22.05 30.30 -20.58
CA LEU A 463 21.67 29.13 -19.82
C LEU A 463 20.34 29.33 -19.07
N TYR A 464 20.13 30.51 -18.49
CA TYR A 464 18.87 30.85 -17.81
C TYR A 464 17.70 30.86 -18.79
N GLU A 465 17.86 31.50 -19.95
CA GLU A 465 16.84 31.53 -21.01
C GLU A 465 16.54 30.12 -21.55
N ALA A 466 17.59 29.35 -21.85
CA ALA A 466 17.44 27.98 -22.32
C ALA A 466 16.71 27.11 -21.28
N THR A 467 17.03 27.26 -19.99
CA THR A 467 16.37 26.50 -18.92
C THR A 467 14.89 26.85 -18.81
N ASN A 468 14.54 28.14 -18.87
CA ASN A 468 13.13 28.57 -18.87
C ASN A 468 12.38 28.10 -20.12
N SER A 469 13.03 28.06 -21.29
CA SER A 469 12.46 27.48 -22.50
C SER A 469 12.13 25.99 -22.31
N GLU A 470 13.03 25.21 -21.68
CA GLU A 470 12.77 23.81 -21.34
C GLU A 470 11.63 23.65 -20.32
N LEU A 471 11.56 24.51 -19.30
CA LEU A 471 10.45 24.50 -18.33
C LEU A 471 9.10 24.81 -18.98
N ASN A 472 9.06 25.71 -19.97
CA ASN A 472 7.84 25.96 -20.74
C ASN A 472 7.40 24.74 -21.57
N LYS A 473 8.35 24.01 -22.19
CA LYS A 473 8.03 22.75 -22.87
C LYS A 473 7.45 21.71 -21.91
N ILE A 474 8.06 21.57 -20.72
CA ILE A 474 7.58 20.66 -19.67
C ILE A 474 6.20 21.07 -19.16
N TYR A 475 5.97 22.37 -18.96
CA TYR A 475 4.67 22.88 -18.55
C TYR A 475 3.57 22.53 -19.56
N ASN A 476 3.83 22.72 -20.86
CA ASN A 476 2.90 22.30 -21.92
C ASN A 476 2.64 20.80 -21.91
N TRP A 477 3.68 19.98 -21.67
CA TRP A 477 3.50 18.53 -21.51
C TRP A 477 2.66 18.16 -20.29
N LEU A 478 2.84 18.85 -19.15
CA LEU A 478 2.04 18.66 -17.95
C LEU A 478 0.57 18.99 -18.21
N LEU A 479 0.28 20.08 -18.94
CA LEU A 479 -1.08 20.43 -19.36
C LEU A 479 -1.68 19.36 -20.27
N ALA A 480 -0.93 18.91 -21.28
CA ALA A 480 -1.37 17.88 -22.22
C ALA A 480 -1.65 16.54 -21.53
N SER A 481 -0.82 16.18 -20.56
CA SER A 481 -0.95 14.98 -19.73
C SER A 481 -1.80 15.21 -18.47
N LYS A 482 -2.49 16.34 -18.31
CA LYS A 482 -3.37 16.61 -17.15
C LYS A 482 -2.72 16.32 -15.78
N LEU A 483 -1.43 16.63 -15.65
CA LEU A 483 -0.67 16.51 -14.41
C LEU A 483 -0.45 17.90 -13.81
N SER A 484 -0.81 18.08 -12.55
CA SER A 484 -0.67 19.38 -11.88
C SER A 484 0.72 19.54 -11.26
N LEU A 485 1.40 20.65 -11.57
CA LEU A 485 2.66 21.05 -10.93
C LEU A 485 2.42 21.53 -9.49
N ASN A 486 3.32 21.20 -8.57
CA ASN A 486 3.35 21.79 -7.25
C ASN A 486 4.43 22.89 -7.17
N ALA A 487 4.10 24.09 -7.64
CA ALA A 487 5.06 25.20 -7.73
C ALA A 487 5.71 25.56 -6.39
N ALA A 488 4.98 25.42 -5.27
CA ALA A 488 5.51 25.73 -3.93
C ALA A 488 6.57 24.73 -3.44
N LYS A 489 6.64 23.53 -4.03
CA LYS A 489 7.62 22.50 -3.67
C LYS A 489 8.67 22.27 -4.74
N SER A 490 8.42 22.71 -5.96
CA SER A 490 9.43 22.72 -7.02
C SER A 490 10.49 23.78 -6.72
N VAL A 491 11.76 23.43 -6.88
CA VAL A 491 12.90 24.29 -6.55
C VAL A 491 13.97 24.20 -7.63
N TYR A 492 14.78 25.25 -7.79
CA TYR A 492 15.96 25.22 -8.65
C TYR A 492 17.22 25.54 -7.84
N MET A 493 18.36 25.08 -8.33
CA MET A 493 19.69 25.26 -7.74
C MET A 493 20.71 25.66 -8.79
#